data_AF-K1R0W0-F1
#
_entry.id   AF-K1R0W0-F1
#
_cell.length_a   1.000
_cell.length_b   1.000
_cell.length_c   1.000
_cell.angle_alpha   90.00
_cell.angle_beta   90.00
_cell.angle_gamma   90.00
#
_symmetry.space_group_name_H-M   'P 1'
#
loop_
_entity.id
_entity.type
_entity.pdbx_description
1 polymer ?
#
loop_
_entity_poly.entity_id
_entity_poly.type
_entity_poly.pdbx_seq_one_letter_code
_entity_poly.pdbx_strand_id
1 'polypeptide(L)'
;MQRKTSSQYFARADVSLPGFSKFFSEASKEERSHAEKLMEYINKRGGDVQMKEIKLQDVCDVVSKGLDSTTLTFTKTTSCICNFMTGDATALSGIDCDKSMRDSWFNGLLAMEDTLVLERYVNEELLKIHSGHDDDAHLSHVLEHDFLDEQVNAIKEIGDKISQLKRAGKGLGEYLFDQKL
;
A
#
# COMPACT_ATOMS: atom_id res chain seq x y z
N MET A 1 13.09 -2.97 19.39
CA MET A 1 12.98 -2.79 17.92
C MET A 1 11.51 -2.54 17.60
N GLN A 2 11.09 -1.27 17.52
CA GLN A 2 9.69 -0.91 17.25
C GLN A 2 9.40 -1.18 15.78
N ARG A 3 8.58 -2.17 15.47
CA ARG A 3 8.05 -2.35 14.11
C ARG A 3 7.09 -1.18 13.86
N LYS A 4 7.41 -0.31 12.90
CA LYS A 4 6.66 0.91 12.60
C LYS A 4 5.65 0.60 11.48
N THR A 5 4.42 0.27 11.86
CA THR A 5 3.29 0.20 10.90
C THR A 5 2.63 1.58 10.79
N SER A 6 2.00 1.90 9.66
CA SER A 6 1.33 3.19 9.46
C SER A 6 0.25 3.43 10.54
N SER A 7 -0.54 2.41 10.87
CA SER A 7 -1.56 2.52 11.92
C SER A 7 -0.98 2.89 13.29
N GLN A 8 0.12 2.24 13.69
CA GLN A 8 0.81 2.53 14.95
C GLN A 8 1.50 3.89 14.94
N TYR A 9 1.99 4.34 13.79
CA TYR A 9 2.59 5.67 13.66
C TYR A 9 1.57 6.77 13.94
N PHE A 10 0.42 6.72 13.26
CA PHE A 10 -0.64 7.72 13.42
C PHE A 10 -1.32 7.67 14.80
N ALA A 11 -1.24 6.53 15.50
CA ALA A 11 -1.70 6.37 16.88
C ALA A 11 -0.81 7.02 17.94
N ARG A 12 0.42 7.45 17.60
CA ARG A 12 1.33 8.04 18.59
C ARG A 12 0.76 9.35 19.14
N ALA A 13 1.00 9.62 20.42
CA ALA A 13 0.53 10.83 21.08
C ALA A 13 1.06 12.14 20.46
N ASP A 14 2.24 12.11 19.83
CA ASP A 14 2.86 13.26 19.16
C ASP A 14 2.43 13.44 17.69
N VAL A 15 1.73 12.46 17.10
CA VAL A 15 1.13 12.56 15.76
C VAL A 15 -0.38 12.80 15.88
N SER A 16 -1.06 11.99 16.69
CA SER A 16 -2.46 12.12 17.11
C SER A 16 -3.46 12.28 15.94
N LEU A 17 -3.35 11.41 14.94
CA LEU A 17 -4.27 11.31 13.79
C LEU A 17 -5.04 9.97 13.84
N PRO A 18 -6.06 9.85 14.73
CA PRO A 18 -6.73 8.58 14.98
C PRO A 18 -7.53 8.05 13.78
N GLY A 19 -8.04 8.90 12.89
CA GLY A 19 -8.72 8.47 11.67
C GLY A 19 -7.78 7.73 10.73
N PHE A 20 -6.59 8.28 10.49
CA PHE A 20 -5.55 7.60 9.70
C PHE A 20 -5.11 6.30 10.37
N SER A 21 -4.95 6.30 11.69
CA SER A 21 -4.61 5.09 12.43
C SER A 21 -5.64 3.98 12.21
N LYS A 22 -6.92 4.33 12.31
CA LYS A 22 -8.05 3.42 12.08
C LYS A 22 -8.08 2.92 10.65
N PHE A 23 -8.02 3.81 9.66
CA PHE A 23 -7.99 3.48 8.23
C PHE A 23 -6.91 2.45 7.91
N PHE A 24 -5.66 2.71 8.32
CA PHE A 24 -4.56 1.77 8.08
C PHE A 24 -4.70 0.46 8.85
N SER A 25 -5.35 0.47 10.01
CA SER A 25 -5.66 -0.76 10.73
C SER A 25 -6.75 -1.58 10.05
N GLU A 26 -7.71 -0.95 9.39
CA GLU A 26 -8.79 -1.62 8.64
C GLU A 26 -8.26 -2.17 7.32
N ALA A 27 -7.52 -1.37 6.55
CA ALA A 27 -6.85 -1.81 5.33
C ALA A 27 -5.92 -3.02 5.57
N SER A 28 -5.14 -3.01 6.66
CA SER A 28 -4.29 -4.16 6.99
C SER A 28 -5.07 -5.45 7.30
N LYS A 29 -6.32 -5.35 7.79
CA LYS A 29 -7.17 -6.53 8.04
C LYS A 29 -7.83 -7.01 6.76
N GLU A 30 -8.22 -6.08 5.89
CA GLU A 30 -8.77 -6.38 4.57
C GLU A 30 -7.76 -7.13 3.69
N GLU A 31 -6.51 -6.65 3.61
CA GLU A 31 -5.45 -7.33 2.87
C GLU A 31 -5.13 -8.73 3.42
N ARG A 32 -5.25 -8.90 4.74
CA ARG A 32 -5.15 -10.23 5.34
C ARG A 32 -6.30 -11.13 4.90
N SER A 33 -7.52 -10.60 4.82
CA SER A 33 -8.68 -11.33 4.30
C SER A 33 -8.47 -11.72 2.83
N HIS A 34 -7.88 -10.85 2.00
CA HIS A 34 -7.53 -11.17 0.62
C HIS A 34 -6.53 -12.33 0.53
N ALA A 35 -5.50 -12.33 1.37
CA ALA A 35 -4.57 -13.46 1.46
C ALA A 35 -5.29 -14.76 1.90
N GLU A 36 -6.20 -14.68 2.87
CA GLU A 36 -7.01 -15.82 3.33
C GLU A 36 -7.93 -16.36 2.22
N LYS A 37 -8.63 -15.48 1.48
CA LYS A 37 -9.43 -15.86 0.29
C LYS A 37 -8.59 -16.65 -0.73
N LEU A 38 -7.37 -16.19 -1.05
CA LEU A 38 -6.48 -16.90 -1.98
C LEU A 38 -6.03 -18.26 -1.45
N MET A 39 -5.70 -18.36 -0.16
CA MET A 39 -5.32 -19.65 0.45
C MET A 39 -6.47 -20.64 0.42
N GLU A 40 -7.70 -20.20 0.74
CA GLU A 40 -8.89 -21.03 0.63
C GLU A 40 -9.14 -21.47 -0.81
N TYR A 41 -8.94 -20.58 -1.77
CA TYR A 41 -9.07 -20.89 -3.19
C TYR A 41 -8.06 -21.96 -3.65
N ILE A 42 -6.79 -21.83 -3.27
CA ILE A 42 -5.74 -22.82 -3.57
C ILE A 42 -6.13 -24.19 -2.98
N ASN A 43 -6.57 -24.23 -1.72
CA ASN A 43 -7.03 -25.45 -1.07
C ASN A 43 -8.25 -26.06 -1.78
N LYS A 44 -9.21 -25.23 -2.21
CA LYS A 44 -10.41 -25.67 -2.96
C LYS A 44 -10.04 -26.33 -4.30
N ARG A 45 -8.98 -25.86 -4.95
CA ARG A 45 -8.45 -26.43 -6.20
C ARG A 45 -7.54 -27.65 -5.98
N GLY A 46 -7.35 -28.08 -4.72
CA GLY A 46 -6.47 -29.20 -4.36
C GLY A 46 -4.98 -28.86 -4.41
N GLY A 47 -4.63 -27.57 -4.45
CA GLY A 47 -3.25 -27.10 -4.39
C GLY A 47 -2.70 -27.09 -2.95
N ASP A 48 -1.39 -26.89 -2.85
CA ASP A 48 -0.67 -26.78 -1.58
C ASP A 48 -0.31 -25.31 -1.29
N VAL A 49 -0.65 -24.82 -0.11
CA VAL A 49 -0.41 -23.43 0.30
C VAL A 49 0.99 -23.31 0.90
N GLN A 50 1.89 -22.61 0.20
CA GLN A 50 3.24 -22.33 0.69
C GLN A 50 3.40 -20.89 1.15
N MET A 51 3.41 -20.69 2.46
CA MET A 51 3.70 -19.38 3.06
C MET A 51 5.21 -19.10 3.04
N LYS A 52 5.60 -17.93 2.53
CA LYS A 52 6.98 -17.44 2.58
C LYS A 52 7.13 -16.44 3.73
N GLU A 53 8.32 -16.40 4.31
CA GLU A 53 8.68 -15.35 5.27
C GLU A 53 8.65 -13.99 4.56
N ILE A 54 7.92 -13.02 5.12
CA ILE A 54 7.88 -11.65 4.61
C ILE A 54 8.99 -10.85 5.26
N LYS A 55 10.07 -10.61 4.52
CA LYS A 55 11.13 -9.69 4.93
C LYS A 55 10.84 -8.30 4.37
N LEU A 56 10.92 -7.31 5.24
CA LEU A 56 10.64 -5.92 4.89
C LEU A 56 11.56 -5.40 3.77
N GLN A 57 12.83 -5.80 3.78
CA GLN A 57 13.78 -5.42 2.73
C GLN A 57 13.34 -5.94 1.36
N ASP A 58 12.91 -7.19 1.28
CA ASP A 58 12.49 -7.83 0.03
C ASP A 58 11.25 -7.15 -0.54
N VAL A 59 10.28 -6.80 0.32
CA VAL A 59 9.09 -6.02 -0.08
C VAL A 59 9.50 -4.67 -0.66
N CYS A 60 10.45 -4.00 0.00
CA CYS A 60 10.92 -2.70 -0.45
C CYS A 60 11.69 -2.76 -1.77
N ASP A 61 12.52 -3.78 -1.98
CA ASP A 61 13.21 -3.99 -3.25
C ASP A 61 12.22 -4.23 -4.41
N VAL A 62 11.13 -4.98 -4.14
CA VAL A 62 10.11 -5.33 -5.12
C VAL A 62 9.28 -4.10 -5.54
N VAL A 63 8.76 -3.35 -4.56
CA VAL A 63 7.96 -2.13 -4.82
C VAL A 63 8.79 -1.07 -5.53
N SER A 64 10.07 -0.95 -5.18
CA SER A 64 11.00 0.01 -5.83
C SER A 64 11.24 -0.33 -7.31
N LYS A 65 11.34 -1.62 -7.67
CA LYS A 65 11.58 -2.07 -9.05
C LYS A 65 10.33 -2.03 -9.91
N GLY A 66 9.15 -2.28 -9.34
CA GLY A 66 7.87 -2.19 -10.06
C GLY A 66 7.58 -0.76 -10.52
N LEU A 67 8.00 0.24 -9.76
CA LEU A 67 7.72 1.66 -10.02
C LEU A 67 8.48 2.25 -11.21
N ASP A 68 9.59 1.64 -11.63
CA ASP A 68 10.41 2.12 -12.75
C ASP A 68 9.90 1.64 -14.13
N SER A 69 9.02 0.63 -14.18
CA SER A 69 8.66 -0.05 -15.43
C SER A 69 7.35 0.37 -16.08
N THR A 70 6.48 1.14 -15.41
CA THR A 70 5.15 1.49 -15.93
C THR A 70 4.84 2.97 -15.73
N THR A 71 4.84 3.70 -16.84
CA THR A 71 4.15 4.98 -17.13
C THR A 71 3.51 5.73 -15.93
N LEU A 72 4.33 6.31 -15.05
CA LEU A 72 3.90 7.25 -14.01
C LEU A 72 4.54 8.62 -14.26
N THR A 73 4.10 9.30 -15.32
CA THR A 73 4.50 10.68 -15.63
C THR A 73 3.73 11.73 -14.81
N PHE A 74 3.03 11.33 -13.75
CA PHE A 74 2.44 12.26 -12.79
C PHE A 74 2.95 11.98 -11.39
N THR A 75 3.85 12.87 -10.97
CA THR A 75 4.60 12.90 -9.71
C THR A 75 5.58 11.76 -9.49
N LYS A 76 6.84 12.14 -9.33
CA LYS A 76 7.95 11.37 -8.78
C LYS A 76 7.62 11.02 -7.30
N THR A 77 6.58 10.22 -7.07
CA THR A 77 6.20 9.75 -5.72
C THR A 77 7.20 8.69 -5.34
N THR A 78 8.25 9.13 -4.66
CA THR A 78 9.25 8.26 -4.07
C THR A 78 8.56 7.45 -2.98
N SER A 79 8.61 6.11 -3.10
CA SER A 79 8.05 5.18 -2.10
C SER A 79 8.86 5.29 -0.81
N CYS A 80 8.53 6.28 0.01
CA CYS A 80 9.28 6.64 1.21
C CYS A 80 8.93 5.76 2.41
N ILE A 81 7.84 5.00 2.31
CA ILE A 81 7.46 3.96 3.26
C ILE A 81 8.61 3.00 3.56
N CYS A 82 9.45 2.69 2.58
CA CYS A 82 10.58 1.79 2.74
C CYS A 82 11.71 2.34 3.63
N ASN A 83 11.96 3.65 3.58
CA ASN A 83 12.86 4.32 4.50
C ASN A 83 12.23 4.45 5.90
N PHE A 84 10.91 4.63 5.96
CA PHE A 84 10.17 4.76 7.21
C PHE A 84 10.13 3.45 8.01
N MET A 85 9.88 2.32 7.33
CA MET A 85 9.70 1.02 7.97
C MET A 85 11.03 0.35 8.36
N THR A 86 12.09 0.49 7.55
CA THR A 86 13.38 -0.19 7.81
C THR A 86 14.23 0.53 8.84
N GLY A 87 14.02 1.84 9.04
CA GLY A 87 14.80 2.65 9.97
C GLY A 87 16.27 2.84 9.58
N ASP A 88 16.71 2.24 8.48
CA ASP A 88 18.08 2.30 8.01
C ASP A 88 18.23 3.40 6.96
N ALA A 89 19.19 4.29 7.19
CA ALA A 89 19.48 5.42 6.29
C ALA A 89 20.41 5.01 5.12
N THR A 90 20.75 3.72 5.03
CA THR A 90 21.34 3.10 3.84
C THR A 90 20.24 2.98 2.79
N ALA A 91 20.04 4.11 2.12
CA ALA A 91 19.16 4.27 0.98
C ALA A 91 19.20 3.04 0.09
N LEU A 92 18.03 2.49 -0.22
CA LEU A 92 17.82 1.91 -1.54
C LEU A 92 18.34 2.94 -2.55
N SER A 93 19.49 2.64 -3.13
CA SER A 93 20.20 3.54 -4.04
C SER A 93 19.31 3.80 -5.25
N GLY A 94 18.67 4.97 -5.30
CA GLY A 94 17.78 5.35 -6.41
C GLY A 94 16.48 6.04 -6.01
N ILE A 95 16.06 5.94 -4.73
CA ILE A 95 14.83 6.59 -4.25
C ILE A 95 15.17 7.89 -3.52
N ASP A 96 14.85 9.02 -4.15
CA ASP A 96 15.04 10.39 -3.63
C ASP A 96 13.97 10.73 -2.58
N CYS A 97 14.04 10.07 -1.42
CA CYS A 97 13.32 10.50 -0.22
C CYS A 97 14.26 11.42 0.56
N ASP A 98 14.09 12.73 0.39
CA ASP A 98 14.91 13.74 1.05
C ASP A 98 14.97 13.44 2.56
N LYS A 99 16.17 13.18 3.06
CA LYS A 99 16.44 12.90 4.47
C LYS A 99 16.10 14.10 5.36
N SER A 100 16.04 15.32 4.79
CA SER A 100 15.61 16.54 5.48
C SER A 100 14.11 16.53 5.84
N MET A 101 13.30 15.70 5.17
CA MET A 101 11.87 15.52 5.50
C MET A 101 11.62 14.60 6.69
N ARG A 102 12.65 13.94 7.24
CA ARG A 102 12.48 12.98 8.36
C ARG A 102 12.21 13.66 9.70
N ASP A 103 12.67 14.89 9.90
CA ASP A 103 12.50 15.60 11.17
C ASP A 103 11.22 16.47 11.18
N SER A 104 10.55 16.62 10.03
CA SER A 104 9.27 17.33 9.92
C SER A 104 8.29 16.61 8.99
N TRP A 105 7.68 15.58 9.58
CA TRP A 105 6.42 14.95 9.17
C TRP A 105 6.45 13.93 8.01
N PHE A 106 6.33 12.65 8.39
CA PHE A 106 5.48 11.71 7.67
C PHE A 106 4.02 12.13 7.97
N ASN A 107 3.36 12.74 7.00
CA ASN A 107 1.98 13.20 7.11
C ASN A 107 1.03 12.23 6.40
N GLY A 108 -0.27 12.34 6.66
CA GLY A 108 -1.29 11.49 6.06
C GLY A 108 -1.31 11.51 4.54
N LEU A 109 -0.88 12.62 3.91
CA LEU A 109 -0.74 12.70 2.46
C LEU A 109 0.33 11.74 1.94
N LEU A 110 1.54 11.76 2.52
CA LEU A 110 2.61 10.85 2.12
C LEU A 110 2.21 9.38 2.33
N ALA A 111 1.56 9.08 3.46
CA ALA A 111 1.09 7.73 3.73
C ALA A 111 0.06 7.24 2.69
N MET A 112 -0.86 8.10 2.27
CA MET A 112 -1.85 7.77 1.24
C MET A 112 -1.21 7.63 -0.14
N GLU A 113 -0.22 8.45 -0.47
CA GLU A 113 0.54 8.33 -1.73
C GLU A 113 1.33 7.00 -1.77
N ASP A 114 1.99 6.62 -0.68
CA ASP A 114 2.64 5.31 -0.55
C ASP A 114 1.63 4.16 -0.68
N THR A 115 0.44 4.30 -0.10
CA THR A 115 -0.63 3.29 -0.20
C THR A 115 -1.10 3.12 -1.64
N LEU A 116 -1.29 4.22 -2.37
CA LEU A 116 -1.68 4.17 -3.78
C LEU A 116 -0.65 3.42 -4.64
N VAL A 117 0.65 3.59 -4.33
CA VAL A 117 1.72 2.85 -5.00
C VAL A 117 1.59 1.34 -4.72
N LEU A 118 1.35 0.96 -3.47
CA LEU A 118 1.18 -0.44 -3.09
C LEU A 118 -0.05 -1.06 -3.76
N GLU A 119 -1.20 -0.39 -3.76
CA GLU A 119 -2.42 -0.92 -4.39
C GLU A 119 -2.26 -1.13 -5.90
N ARG A 120 -1.58 -0.21 -6.57
CA ARG A 120 -1.26 -0.35 -8.00
C ARG A 120 -0.34 -1.52 -8.25
N TYR A 121 0.67 -1.69 -7.40
CA TYR A 121 1.59 -2.82 -7.50
C TYR A 121 0.85 -4.16 -7.31
N VAL A 122 -0.01 -4.28 -6.29
CA VAL A 122 -0.84 -5.48 -6.09
C VAL A 122 -1.74 -5.75 -7.29
N ASN A 123 -2.36 -4.72 -7.84
CA ASN A 123 -3.19 -4.85 -9.05
C ASN A 123 -2.38 -5.33 -10.26
N GLU A 124 -1.15 -4.82 -10.47
CA GLU A 124 -0.26 -5.30 -11.53
C GLU A 124 0.12 -6.78 -11.34
N GLU A 125 0.40 -7.22 -10.11
CA GLU A 125 0.68 -8.63 -9.83
C GLU A 125 -0.55 -9.53 -10.06
N LEU A 126 -1.75 -9.08 -9.71
CA LEU A 126 -3.00 -9.80 -10.02
C LEU A 126 -3.21 -9.94 -11.52
N LEU A 127 -2.93 -8.89 -12.31
CA LEU A 127 -3.00 -8.94 -13.78
C LEU A 127 -1.94 -9.88 -14.38
N LYS A 128 -0.75 -9.99 -13.78
CA LYS A 128 0.26 -10.98 -14.19
C LYS A 128 -0.22 -12.41 -13.93
N ILE A 129 -0.90 -12.65 -12.81
CA ILE A 129 -1.48 -13.97 -12.51
C ILE A 129 -2.59 -14.27 -13.52
N HIS A 130 -3.48 -13.31 -13.78
CA HIS A 130 -4.57 -13.44 -14.73
C HIS A 130 -4.08 -13.77 -16.15
N SER A 131 -3.18 -12.95 -16.71
CA SER A 131 -2.61 -13.17 -18.05
C SER A 131 -1.75 -14.44 -18.20
N GLY A 132 -1.25 -14.97 -17.09
CA GLY A 132 -0.47 -16.22 -17.08
C GLY A 132 -1.32 -17.50 -17.14
N HIS A 133 -2.65 -17.40 -16.95
CA HIS A 133 -3.55 -18.54 -16.77
C HIS A 133 -4.87 -18.35 -17.54
N ASP A 134 -4.79 -17.79 -18.75
CA ASP A 134 -5.95 -17.55 -19.63
C ASP A 134 -6.75 -18.83 -19.98
N ASP A 135 -6.17 -20.01 -19.76
CA ASP A 135 -6.78 -21.32 -19.98
C ASP A 135 -7.66 -21.80 -18.81
N ASP A 136 -7.53 -21.19 -17.62
CA ASP A 136 -8.32 -21.54 -16.43
C ASP A 136 -9.47 -20.56 -16.20
N ALA A 137 -10.59 -20.82 -16.88
CA ALA A 137 -11.78 -19.97 -16.82
C ALA A 137 -12.32 -19.73 -15.39
N HIS A 138 -12.15 -20.69 -14.46
CA HIS A 138 -12.61 -20.50 -13.09
C HIS A 138 -11.66 -19.60 -12.30
N LEU A 139 -10.34 -19.72 -12.51
CA LEU A 139 -9.37 -18.80 -11.91
C LEU A 139 -9.57 -17.38 -12.44
N SER A 140 -9.74 -17.20 -13.75
CA SER A 140 -10.00 -15.88 -14.34
C SER A 140 -11.23 -15.22 -13.72
N HIS A 141 -12.35 -15.96 -13.59
CA HIS A 141 -13.55 -15.43 -12.96
C HIS A 141 -13.33 -15.00 -11.51
N VAL A 142 -12.61 -15.80 -10.71
CA VAL A 142 -12.31 -15.45 -9.31
C VAL A 142 -11.43 -14.21 -9.23
N LEU A 143 -10.39 -14.11 -10.07
CA LEU A 143 -9.51 -12.94 -10.09
C LEU A 143 -10.26 -11.68 -10.53
N GLU A 144 -11.09 -11.77 -11.56
CA GLU A 144 -11.86 -10.64 -12.08
C GLU A 144 -12.86 -10.11 -11.05
N HIS A 145 -13.69 -11.00 -10.50
CA HIS A 145 -14.81 -10.62 -9.64
C HIS A 145 -14.41 -10.34 -8.19
N ASP A 146 -13.54 -11.17 -7.60
CA ASP A 146 -13.24 -11.11 -6.17
C ASP A 146 -12.01 -10.26 -5.83
N PHE A 147 -11.23 -9.83 -6.84
CA PHE A 147 -9.99 -9.06 -6.62
C PHE A 147 -9.87 -7.84 -7.54
N LEU A 148 -9.90 -8.00 -8.86
CA LEU A 148 -9.63 -6.89 -9.79
C LEU A 148 -10.68 -5.76 -9.69
N ASP A 149 -11.96 -6.11 -9.54
CA ASP A 149 -13.02 -5.12 -9.28
C ASP A 149 -12.80 -4.39 -7.95
N GLU A 150 -12.44 -5.11 -6.88
CA GLU A 150 -12.11 -4.53 -5.56
C GLU A 150 -10.89 -3.58 -5.67
N GLN A 151 -9.83 -4.00 -6.35
CA GLN A 151 -8.61 -3.19 -6.54
C GLN A 151 -8.87 -1.88 -7.29
N VAL A 152 -9.63 -1.91 -8.40
CA VAL A 152 -9.91 -0.69 -9.18
C VAL A 152 -10.68 0.32 -8.33
N ASN A 153 -11.61 -0.15 -7.51
CA ASN A 153 -12.37 0.70 -6.58
C ASN A 153 -11.46 1.27 -5.47
N ALA A 154 -10.61 0.45 -4.85
CA ALA A 154 -9.66 0.89 -3.83
C ALA A 154 -8.67 1.95 -4.36
N ILE A 155 -8.09 1.72 -5.54
CA ILE A 155 -7.19 2.67 -6.21
C ILE A 155 -7.88 4.01 -6.43
N LYS A 156 -9.15 3.98 -6.89
CA LYS A 156 -9.94 5.20 -7.09
C LYS A 156 -10.19 5.91 -5.77
N GLU A 157 -10.63 5.19 -4.74
CA GLU A 157 -10.92 5.77 -3.43
C GLU A 157 -9.69 6.47 -2.83
N ILE A 158 -8.54 5.80 -2.84
CA ILE A 158 -7.29 6.38 -2.35
C ILE A 158 -6.88 7.60 -3.19
N GLY A 159 -7.03 7.54 -4.51
CA GLY A 159 -6.78 8.69 -5.40
C GLY A 159 -7.67 9.90 -5.08
N ASP A 160 -8.94 9.67 -4.77
CA ASP A 160 -9.88 10.71 -4.34
C ASP A 160 -9.49 11.29 -2.97
N LYS A 161 -9.07 10.44 -2.01
CA LYS A 161 -8.55 10.87 -0.70
C LYS A 161 -7.27 11.71 -0.83
N ILE A 162 -6.30 11.30 -1.64
CA ILE A 162 -5.09 12.08 -1.94
C ILE A 162 -5.45 13.46 -2.49
N SER A 163 -6.40 13.50 -3.44
CA SER A 163 -6.85 14.76 -4.04
C SER A 163 -7.52 15.68 -3.02
N GLN A 164 -8.29 15.13 -2.08
CA GLN A 164 -8.89 15.87 -0.97
C GLN A 164 -7.83 16.40 0.00
N LEU A 165 -6.86 15.58 0.38
CA LEU A 165 -5.75 15.98 1.24
C LEU A 165 -4.90 17.09 0.63
N LYS A 166 -4.58 16.99 -0.68
CA LYS A 166 -3.88 18.05 -1.42
C LYS A 166 -4.64 19.37 -1.40
N ARG A 167 -5.98 19.33 -1.51
CA ARG A 167 -6.84 20.53 -1.43
C ARG A 167 -6.98 21.08 -0.01
N ALA A 168 -7.07 20.21 0.99
CA ALA A 168 -7.22 20.61 2.39
C ALA A 168 -5.95 21.30 2.92
N GLY A 169 -4.78 20.89 2.44
CA GLY A 169 -3.50 21.43 2.86
C GLY A 169 -3.05 20.90 4.24
N LYS A 170 -1.83 21.25 4.62
CA LYS A 170 -1.18 20.77 5.86
C LYS A 170 -1.80 21.40 7.11
N GLY A 171 -1.68 20.73 8.26
CA GLY A 171 -2.12 21.25 9.55
C GLY A 171 -3.62 21.10 9.75
N LEU A 172 -4.37 22.21 9.76
CA LEU A 172 -5.81 22.19 10.04
C LEU A 172 -6.60 21.35 9.01
N GLY A 173 -6.24 21.43 7.73
CA GLY A 173 -6.90 20.68 6.66
C GLY A 173 -6.75 19.16 6.84
N GLU A 174 -5.54 18.72 7.13
CA GLU A 174 -5.22 17.32 7.45
C GLU A 174 -5.94 16.83 8.70
N TYR A 175 -5.98 17.64 9.77
CA TYR A 175 -6.74 17.30 10.97
C TYR A 175 -8.23 17.14 10.66
N LEU A 176 -8.84 18.08 9.93
CA LEU A 176 -10.26 18.02 9.57
C LEU A 176 -10.58 16.83 8.64
N PHE A 177 -9.61 16.43 7.81
CA PHE A 177 -9.72 15.24 6.98
C PHE A 177 -9.68 13.97 7.85
N ASP A 178 -8.72 13.88 8.77
CA ASP A 178 -8.58 12.76 9.72
C ASP A 178 -9.86 12.51 10.52
N GLN A 179 -10.54 13.57 10.98
CA GLN A 179 -11.80 13.42 11.72
C GLN A 179 -12.96 12.82 10.90
N LYS A 180 -12.84 12.80 9.57
CA LYS A 180 -13.85 12.27 8.65
C LYS A 180 -13.44 10.95 8.01
N LEU A 181 -12.23 10.47 8.31
CA LEU A 181 -11.65 9.26 7.76
C LEU A 181 -12.14 8.02 8.52
#